data_AF-A0A381FAE6-F1
#
_entry.id   AF-A0A381FAE6-F1
#
_cell.length_a   1.000
_cell.length_b   1.000
_cell.length_c   1.000
_cell.angle_alpha   90.00
_cell.angle_beta   90.00
_cell.angle_gamma   90.00
#
_symmetry.space_group_name_H-M   'P 1'
#
loop_
_entity.id
_entity.type
_entity.pdbx_description
1 polymer ?
#
loop_
_entity_poly.entity_id
_entity_poly.type
_entity_poly.pdbx_seq_one_letter_code
_entity_poly.pdbx_strand_id
1 'polypeptide(L)' 'MCNCSKPITQSECQKLREFVNDPEKRFFIYHIFDDKRGLSVAYVPAGENPNKIALDRKFINEKGVIEWFHVSEHPCLNE' A
#
# COMPACT_ATOMS: atom_id res chain seq x y z
N MET A 1 -5.11 12.89 -6.91
CA MET A 1 -3.86 13.22 -6.20
C MET A 1 -3.66 12.18 -5.11
N CYS A 2 -2.64 11.31 -5.21
CA CYS A 2 -2.32 10.41 -4.10
C CYS A 2 -1.63 11.21 -3.00
N ASN A 3 -2.04 11.05 -1.74
CA ASN A 3 -1.27 11.47 -0.55
C ASN A 3 -0.07 10.54 -0.35
N CYS A 4 0.68 10.28 -1.41
CA CYS A 4 1.83 9.41 -1.39
C CYS A 4 3.06 10.24 -1.02
N SER A 5 3.63 10.03 0.16
CA SER A 5 4.82 10.79 0.59
C SER A 5 6.11 10.40 -0.14
N LYS A 6 6.11 9.30 -0.89
CA LYS A 6 7.17 8.94 -1.85
C LYS A 6 6.57 8.68 -3.24
N PRO A 7 7.24 9.12 -4.32
CA PRO A 7 6.77 8.84 -5.67
C PRO A 7 6.85 7.34 -5.97
N ILE A 8 5.74 6.77 -6.44
CA ILE A 8 5.67 5.39 -6.92
C ILE A 8 6.37 5.33 -8.28
N THR A 9 7.26 4.36 -8.48
CA THR A 9 7.93 4.15 -9.76
C THR A 9 7.00 3.46 -10.77
N GLN A 10 7.25 3.63 -12.08
CA GLN A 10 6.45 3.00 -13.15
C GLN A 10 6.33 1.46 -12.99
N SER A 11 7.41 0.81 -12.55
CA SER A 11 7.45 -0.64 -12.28
C SER A 11 6.56 -1.07 -11.11
N GLU A 12 6.37 -0.19 -10.12
CA GLU A 12 5.43 -0.43 -9.03
C GLU A 12 3.98 -0.25 -9.50
N CYS A 13 3.72 0.70 -10.40
CA CYS A 13 2.39 0.88 -10.98
C CYS A 13 1.89 -0.32 -11.81
N GLN A 14 2.79 -1.03 -12.49
CA GLN A 14 2.43 -2.28 -13.17
C GLN A 14 2.01 -3.37 -12.17
N LYS A 15 2.74 -3.52 -11.06
CA LYS A 15 2.39 -4.46 -9.98
C LYS A 15 1.06 -4.12 -9.33
N LEU A 16 0.75 -2.83 -9.15
CA LEU A 16 -0.54 -2.38 -8.62
C LEU A 16 -1.73 -2.80 -9.49
N ARG A 17 -1.57 -2.78 -10.83
CA ARG A 17 -2.59 -3.26 -11.77
C ARG A 17 -2.83 -4.76 -11.61
N GLU A 18 -1.79 -5.55 -11.39
CA GLU A 18 -1.94 -7.00 -11.14
C GLU A 18 -2.71 -7.26 -9.83
N PHE A 19 -2.45 -6.47 -8.79
CA PHE A 19 -3.10 -6.62 -7.48
C PHE A 19 -4.58 -6.19 -7.47
N VAL A 20 -4.97 -5.18 -8.26
CA VAL A 20 -6.38 -4.75 -8.34
C VAL A 20 -7.26 -5.77 -9.07
N ASN A 21 -6.71 -6.52 -10.01
CA ASN A 21 -7.46 -7.48 -10.81
C ASN A 21 -7.73 -8.81 -10.09
N ASP A 22 -7.31 -8.96 -8.83
CA ASP A 22 -7.55 -10.15 -8.03
C ASP A 22 -8.79 -9.91 -7.12
N PRO A 23 -10.01 -10.30 -7.56
CA PRO A 23 -11.26 -9.94 -6.87
C PRO A 23 -11.41 -10.60 -5.50
N GLU A 24 -10.62 -11.64 -5.22
CA GLU A 24 -10.61 -12.34 -3.95
C GLU A 24 -9.64 -11.72 -2.93
N LYS A 25 -8.76 -10.80 -3.38
CA LYS A 25 -7.69 -10.27 -2.56
C LYS A 25 -7.72 -8.75 -2.44
N ARG A 26 -7.74 -8.26 -1.21
CA ARG A 26 -7.64 -6.82 -0.92
C ARG A 26 -6.19 -6.48 -0.69
N PHE A 27 -5.62 -5.66 -1.57
CA PHE A 27 -4.25 -5.19 -1.41
C PHE A 27 -4.25 -3.75 -0.91
N PHE A 28 -3.31 -3.46 -0.03
CA PHE A 28 -3.11 -2.14 0.54
C PHE A 28 -1.66 -1.72 0.38
N ILE A 29 -1.47 -0.45 0.05
CA ILE A 29 -0.15 0.17 -0.03
C ILE A 29 0.10 0.86 1.29
N TYR A 30 1.21 0.53 1.93
CA TYR A 30 1.64 1.08 3.20
C TYR A 30 2.83 2.01 3.00
N HIS A 31 2.77 3.19 3.61
CA HIS A 31 3.90 4.12 3.64
C HIS A 31 4.83 3.78 4.79
N ILE A 32 6.05 3.37 4.44
CA ILE A 32 7.11 3.04 5.39
C ILE A 32 8.21 4.09 5.23
N PHE A 33 8.26 5.01 6.19
CA PHE A 33 9.32 6.02 6.28
C PHE A 33 10.57 5.43 6.95
N ASP A 34 11.07 4.38 6.32
CA ASP A 34 12.40 3.83 6.55
C ASP A 34 13.21 4.20 5.30
N ASP A 35 14.45 4.64 5.48
CA ASP A 35 15.38 4.96 4.39
C ASP A 35 15.55 3.80 3.40
N LYS A 36 15.19 2.57 3.79
CA LYS A 36 15.31 1.36 2.96
C LYS A 36 14.02 0.86 2.32
N ARG A 37 12.84 1.13 2.89
CA ARG A 37 11.59 0.43 2.50
C ARG A 37 10.64 1.26 1.66
N GLY A 38 10.47 2.55 1.96
CA GLY A 38 9.62 3.46 1.18
C GLY A 38 8.14 3.05 1.12
N LEU A 39 7.76 2.25 0.12
CA LEU A 39 6.40 1.78 -0.12
C LEU A 39 6.36 0.26 -0.06
N SER A 40 5.37 -0.31 0.63
CA SER A 40 5.15 -1.75 0.63
C SER A 40 3.70 -2.09 0.35
N VAL A 41 3.47 -3.03 -0.55
CA VAL A 41 2.13 -3.59 -0.79
C VAL A 41 1.97 -4.83 0.07
N ALA A 42 0.83 -4.97 0.75
CA ALA A 42 0.48 -6.22 1.42
C ALA A 42 -0.96 -6.62 1.14
N TYR A 43 -1.13 -7.94 1.05
CA TYR A 43 -2.43 -8.58 1.02
C TYR A 43 -3.06 -8.54 2.41
N VAL A 44 -4.33 -8.14 2.46
CA VAL A 44 -5.18 -8.16 3.64
C VAL A 44 -6.39 -9.04 3.32
N PRO A 45 -6.58 -10.16 4.04
CA PRO A 45 -7.73 -11.02 3.85
C PRO A 45 -9.06 -10.27 4.01
N ALA A 46 -10.11 -10.75 3.32
CA ALA A 46 -11.46 -10.25 3.54
C ALA A 46 -11.86 -10.46 5.02
N GLY A 47 -12.37 -9.40 5.67
CA GLY A 47 -12.71 -9.42 7.09
C GLY A 47 -11.55 -9.09 8.06
N GLU A 48 -10.30 -9.11 7.60
CA GLU A 48 -9.16 -8.70 8.43
C GLU A 48 -8.94 -7.18 8.39
N ASN A 49 -8.40 -6.64 9.49
CA ASN A 49 -8.12 -5.21 9.62
C ASN A 49 -6.74 -4.88 9.03
N PRO A 50 -6.64 -3.99 8.03
CA PRO A 50 -5.36 -3.57 7.45
C PRO A 50 -4.39 -2.96 8.48
N ASN A 51 -4.89 -2.36 9.57
CA ASN A 51 -4.06 -1.87 10.67
C ASN A 51 -3.35 -3.00 11.42
N LYS A 52 -4.01 -4.15 11.58
CA LYS A 52 -3.42 -5.32 12.26
C LYS A 52 -2.23 -5.85 11.47
N ILE A 53 -2.40 -6.02 10.15
CA ILE A 53 -1.32 -6.39 9.23
C ILE A 53 -0.17 -5.37 9.28
N ALA A 54 -0.50 -4.07 9.34
CA ALA A 54 0.51 -3.02 9.48
C ALA A 54 1.32 -3.13 10.77
N LEU A 55 0.65 -3.39 11.90
CA LEU A 55 1.31 -3.56 13.20
C LEU A 55 2.20 -4.80 13.21
N ASP A 56 1.70 -5.95 12.75
CA ASP A 56 2.45 -7.21 12.64
C ASP A 56 3.72 -7.04 11.80
N ARG A 57 3.61 -6.30 10.68
CA ARG A 57 4.73 -6.07 9.75
C ARG A 57 5.55 -4.83 10.03
N LYS A 58 5.22 -4.08 11.09
CA LYS A 58 5.85 -2.80 11.46
C LYS A 58 5.85 -1.79 10.32
N PHE A 59 4.71 -1.66 9.64
CA PHE A 59 4.45 -0.67 8.61
C PHE A 59 3.91 0.60 9.25
N ILE A 60 4.84 1.43 9.69
CA ILE A 60 4.60 2.66 10.43
C ILE A 60 5.39 3.79 9.77
N ASN A 61 4.78 4.97 9.72
CA ASN A 61 5.43 6.17 9.21
C ASN A 61 6.37 6.79 10.26
N GLU A 62 7.02 7.90 9.90
CA GLU A 62 7.98 8.63 10.76
C GLU A 62 7.35 9.13 12.07
N LYS A 63 6.01 9.28 12.11
CA LYS A 63 5.25 9.71 13.29
C LYS A 63 4.80 8.55 14.16
N GLY A 64 5.15 7.31 13.80
CA GLY A 64 4.68 6.10 14.47
C GLY A 64 3.21 5.78 14.20
N VAL A 65 2.63 6.35 13.14
CA VAL A 65 1.24 6.16 12.74
C VAL A 65 1.18 5.20 11.56
N ILE A 66 0.14 4.36 11.54
CA ILE A 66 -0.16 3.48 10.42
C ILE A 66 -0.77 4.33 9.31
N GLU A 67 -0.14 4.29 8.14
CA GLU A 67 -0.64 4.99 6.96
C GLU A 67 -0.70 4.01 5.79
N TRP A 68 -1.91 3.78 5.29
CA TRP A 68 -2.16 2.96 4.13
C TRP A 68 -3.30 3.51 3.28
N PHE A 69 -3.32 3.10 2.02
CA PHE A 69 -4.42 3.34 1.09
C PHE A 69 -4.66 2.08 0.27
N HIS A 70 -5.89 1.90 -0.20
CA HIS A 70 -6.22 0.75 -1.02
C HIS A 70 -5.52 0.88 -2.39
N VAL A 71 -5.07 -0.23 -2.96
CA VAL A 71 -4.38 -0.20 -4.27
C VAL A 71 -5.20 0.50 -5.35
N SER A 72 -6.54 0.38 -5.29
CA SER A 72 -7.47 1.03 -6.24
C SER A 72 -7.50 2.56 -6.18
N GLU A 73 -7.01 3.15 -5.10
CA GLU A 73 -6.99 4.61 -4.91
C GLU A 73 -5.75 5.25 -5.58
N HIS A 74 -4.79 4.44 -6.04
CA HIS A 74 -3.58 4.96 -6.64
C HIS A 74 -3.84 5.48 -8.07
N PRO A 75 -3.41 6.71 -8.42
CA PRO A 75 -3.67 7.34 -9.72
C PRO A 75 -3.14 6.55 -10.91
N CYS A 76 -2.14 5.69 -10.74
CA CYS A 76 -1.66 4.81 -11.82
C CYS A 76 -2.70 3.83 -12.40
N LEU A 77 -3.82 3.62 -11.73
CA LEU A 77 -4.91 2.80 -12.24
C LEU A 77 -5.91 3.58 -13.08
N ASN A 78 -5.90 4.91 -12.99
CA ASN A 78 -6.76 5.82 -13.72
C ASN A 78 -6.01 6.57 -14.85
N GLU A 79 -4.80 6.12 -15.20
CA GLU A 79 -3.94 6.69 -16.24
C GLU A 79 -3.82 5.76 -17.46
#